data_AF-A0A430B005-F1
#
_entry.id   AF-A0A430B005-F1
#
_cell.length_a   1.000
_cell.length_b   1.000
_cell.length_c   1.000
_cell.angle_alpha   90.00
_cell.angle_beta   90.00
_cell.angle_gamma   90.00
#
_symmetry.space_group_name_H-M   'P 1'
#
loop_
_entity.id
_entity.type
_entity.pdbx_description
1 polymer ?
#
loop_
_entity_poly.entity_id
_entity_poly.type
_entity_poly.pdbx_seq_one_letter_code
_entity_poly.pdbx_strand_id
1 'polypeptide(L)'
;MYTFMTGLLLVMYFFQDHSFSINVPVSGFGLFKATLNSPVKEDLLLAGLLVNVPVGITYTIVFFKGSRFFKSLVQNQTPFSKDNKKLISRISIVLMILGLAPSLMYSIILSYLMTNGYYMRFDIGVSFVVGAILYCVSEVINYGLELQQFSDDAV
;
A
#
# COMPACT_ATOMS: atom_id res chain seq x y z
N MET A 1 7.26 21.05 3.76
CA MET A 1 6.38 20.12 3.00
C MET A 1 6.07 18.83 3.76
N TYR A 2 7.05 18.19 4.42
CA TYR A 2 6.83 16.96 5.21
C TYR A 2 5.93 17.14 6.44
N THR A 3 6.05 18.27 7.13
CA THR A 3 5.20 18.64 8.28
C THR A 3 3.74 18.88 7.90
N PHE A 4 3.49 19.22 6.63
CA PHE A 4 2.15 19.49 6.12
C PHE A 4 1.40 18.19 5.81
N MET A 5 2.06 17.16 5.26
CA MET A 5 1.41 15.86 5.02
C MET A 5 1.16 15.08 6.31
N THR A 6 2.09 15.11 7.26
CA THR A 6 1.86 14.51 8.58
C THR A 6 0.79 15.29 9.35
N GLY A 7 0.79 16.62 9.21
CA GLY A 7 -0.26 17.49 9.73
C GLY A 7 -1.63 17.21 9.11
N LEU A 8 -1.72 17.01 7.79
CA LEU A 8 -2.97 16.68 7.10
C LEU A 8 -3.52 15.32 7.54
N LEU A 9 -2.66 14.32 7.70
CA LEU A 9 -3.03 13.00 8.23
C LEU A 9 -3.53 13.09 9.68
N LEU A 10 -2.89 13.91 10.51
CA LEU A 10 -3.35 14.18 11.88
C LEU A 10 -4.64 14.99 11.92
N VAL A 11 -4.80 15.99 11.04
CA VAL A 11 -6.00 16.83 10.96
C VAL A 11 -7.20 16.02 10.47
N MET A 12 -7.03 15.16 9.47
CA MET A 12 -8.05 14.19 9.07
C MET A 12 -8.42 13.22 10.20
N TYR A 13 -7.48 12.93 11.11
CA TYR A 13 -7.69 12.03 12.24
C TYR A 13 -8.36 12.72 13.45
N PHE A 14 -8.08 14.00 13.70
CA PHE A 14 -8.54 14.73 14.89
C PHE A 14 -9.83 15.56 14.68
N PHE A 15 -10.16 16.00 13.47
CA PHE A 15 -11.33 16.88 13.22
C PHE A 15 -12.63 16.14 12.87
N GLN A 16 -12.74 14.84 13.15
CA GLN A 16 -13.91 14.04 12.79
C GLN A 16 -14.88 13.88 13.98
N ASP A 17 -15.37 15.00 14.50
CA ASP A 17 -16.18 15.10 15.74
C ASP A 17 -17.71 15.00 15.57
N HIS A 18 -18.22 14.55 14.42
CA HIS A 18 -19.65 14.31 14.26
C HIS A 18 -19.93 12.89 13.79
N SER A 19 -20.29 12.03 14.76
CA SER A 19 -20.99 10.74 14.62
C SER A 19 -20.78 10.07 13.27
N PHE A 20 -19.53 9.78 12.92
CA PHE A 20 -19.21 9.10 11.70
C PHE A 20 -19.33 7.61 11.99
N SER A 21 -20.43 6.99 11.53
CA SER A 21 -20.34 5.58 11.20
C SER A 21 -19.24 5.48 10.16
N ILE A 22 -18.07 4.98 10.56
CA ILE A 22 -17.08 4.50 9.61
C ILE A 22 -17.77 3.31 8.95
N ASN A 23 -18.57 3.58 7.92
CA ASN A 23 -18.88 2.59 6.93
C ASN A 23 -17.57 2.44 6.19
N VAL A 24 -16.65 1.64 6.77
CA VAL A 24 -15.30 1.41 6.26
C VAL A 24 -15.55 0.90 4.86
N PRO A 25 -15.41 1.74 3.81
CA PRO A 25 -15.41 1.20 2.48
C PRO A 25 -14.01 0.61 2.46
N VAL A 26 -13.89 -0.67 2.81
CA VAL A 26 -12.70 -1.42 2.44
C VAL A 26 -12.70 -1.30 0.92
N SER A 27 -11.92 -0.32 0.45
CA SER A 27 -12.01 0.26 -0.88
C SER A 27 -11.22 -0.67 -1.77
N GLY A 28 -11.86 -1.79 -2.07
CA GLY A 28 -11.24 -2.90 -2.74
C GLY A 28 -12.30 -3.74 -3.42
N PHE A 29 -11.85 -4.54 -4.38
CA PHE A 29 -12.68 -5.56 -4.98
C PHE A 29 -12.86 -6.66 -3.95
N GLY A 30 -14.05 -6.72 -3.34
CA GLY A 30 -14.39 -7.75 -2.36
C GLY A 30 -14.51 -9.10 -3.04
N LEU A 31 -13.63 -10.03 -2.69
CA LEU A 31 -13.62 -11.37 -3.26
C LEU A 31 -14.40 -12.36 -2.40
N PHE A 32 -14.25 -12.24 -1.08
CA PHE A 32 -14.87 -13.17 -0.13
C PHE A 32 -15.21 -12.48 1.19
N LYS A 33 -16.39 -12.80 1.74
CA LYS A 33 -16.79 -12.40 3.10
C LYS A 33 -17.55 -13.54 3.77
N ALA A 34 -17.09 -13.98 4.93
CA ALA A 34 -17.79 -14.89 5.81
C ALA A 34 -17.76 -14.34 7.24
N THR A 35 -18.89 -14.43 7.94
CA THR A 35 -19.02 -13.88 9.29
C THR A 35 -19.96 -14.74 10.10
N LEU A 36 -19.53 -15.11 11.30
CA LEU A 36 -20.36 -15.76 12.31
C LEU A 36 -20.42 -14.87 13.54
N ASN A 37 -21.63 -14.48 13.91
CA ASN A 37 -21.94 -13.45 14.92
C ASN A 37 -21.43 -12.05 14.55
N SER A 38 -22.15 -11.02 14.97
CA SER A 38 -21.77 -9.64 14.69
C SER A 38 -20.63 -9.21 15.61
N PRO A 39 -19.52 -8.65 15.08
CA PRO A 39 -18.42 -8.17 15.90
C PRO A 39 -18.88 -7.00 16.78
N VAL A 40 -18.37 -6.96 18.01
CA VAL A 40 -18.61 -5.84 18.94
C VAL A 40 -17.86 -4.62 18.42
N LYS A 41 -18.41 -3.42 18.64
CA LYS A 41 -17.81 -2.17 18.17
C LYS A 41 -16.38 -1.94 18.67
N GLU A 42 -16.09 -2.36 19.90
CA GLU A 42 -14.76 -2.22 20.51
C GLU A 42 -13.71 -3.05 19.78
N ASP A 43 -14.02 -4.31 19.45
CA ASP A 43 -13.13 -5.21 18.70
C ASP A 43 -12.82 -4.68 17.31
N LEU A 44 -13.83 -4.10 16.64
CA LEU A 44 -13.67 -3.46 15.33
C LEU A 44 -12.68 -2.30 15.37
N LEU A 45 -12.76 -1.45 16.40
CA LEU A 45 -11.88 -0.30 16.58
C LEU A 45 -10.44 -0.75 16.91
N LEU A 46 -10.28 -1.71 17.82
CA LEU A 46 -8.96 -2.24 18.19
C LEU A 46 -8.28 -2.93 17.01
N ALA A 47 -8.98 -3.81 16.28
CA ALA A 47 -8.46 -4.44 15.07
C ALA A 47 -8.10 -3.39 14.00
N GLY A 48 -8.93 -2.36 13.86
CA GLY A 48 -8.69 -1.25 12.94
C GLY A 48 -7.40 -0.49 13.27
N LEU A 49 -7.17 -0.16 14.54
CA LEU A 49 -5.96 0.54 14.98
C LEU A 49 -4.70 -0.32 14.78
N LEU A 50 -4.75 -1.59 15.15
CA LEU A 50 -3.62 -2.52 15.02
C LEU A 50 -3.17 -2.71 13.57
N VAL A 51 -4.09 -2.62 12.60
CA VAL A 51 -3.76 -2.76 11.18
C VAL A 51 -3.44 -1.41 10.52
N ASN A 52 -4.26 -0.39 10.73
CA ASN A 52 -4.15 0.85 9.96
C ASN A 52 -2.91 1.68 10.33
N VAL A 53 -2.48 1.66 11.59
CA VAL A 53 -1.27 2.39 12.03
C VAL A 53 0.00 1.89 11.31
N PRO A 54 0.37 0.59 11.36
CA PRO A 54 1.55 0.11 10.64
C PRO A 54 1.43 0.23 9.12
N VAL A 55 0.22 0.08 8.58
CA VAL A 55 -0.05 0.27 7.14
C VAL A 55 0.20 1.73 6.73
N GLY A 56 -0.28 2.70 7.50
CA GLY A 56 -0.05 4.13 7.26
C GLY A 56 1.44 4.51 7.34
N ILE A 57 2.18 3.95 8.29
CA ILE A 57 3.64 4.12 8.37
C ILE A 57 4.31 3.58 7.09
N THR A 58 3.88 2.40 6.62
CA THR A 58 4.45 1.78 5.42
C THR A 58 4.16 2.62 4.17
N TYR A 59 2.95 3.15 4.00
CA TYR A 59 2.63 4.07 2.91
C TYR A 59 3.50 5.33 2.93
N THR A 60 3.75 5.88 4.12
CA THR A 60 4.63 7.04 4.27
C THR A 60 6.04 6.74 3.77
N ILE A 61 6.58 5.56 4.11
CA ILE A 61 7.89 5.10 3.63
C ILE A 61 7.88 4.93 2.10
N VAL A 62 6.81 4.37 1.53
CA VAL A 62 6.66 4.21 0.08
C VAL A 62 6.65 5.56 -0.63
N PHE A 63 5.82 6.50 -0.18
CA PHE A 63 5.76 7.85 -0.76
C PHE A 63 7.08 8.59 -0.63
N PHE A 64 7.78 8.41 0.49
CA PHE A 64 9.10 8.98 0.67
C PHE A 64 10.13 8.44 -0.35
N LYS A 65 10.15 7.13 -0.57
CA LYS A 65 11.02 6.50 -1.58
C LYS A 65 10.63 6.93 -2.99
N GLY A 66 9.34 7.01 -3.30
CA GLY A 66 8.83 7.50 -4.59
C GLY A 66 9.22 8.97 -4.85
N SER A 67 9.11 9.84 -3.85
CA SER A 67 9.53 11.24 -3.95
C SER A 67 11.03 11.36 -4.23
N ARG A 68 11.87 10.55 -3.57
CA ARG A 68 13.32 10.50 -3.85
C ARG A 68 13.62 10.05 -5.28
N PHE A 69 12.86 9.10 -5.80
CA PHE A 69 12.98 8.66 -7.18
C PHE A 69 12.67 9.80 -8.16
N PHE A 70 11.55 10.48 -8.01
CA PHE A 70 11.23 11.63 -8.86
C PHE A 70 12.25 12.75 -8.75
N LYS A 71 12.78 13.01 -7.55
CA LYS A 71 13.86 13.98 -7.35
C LYS A 71 15.15 13.60 -8.10
N SER A 72 15.49 12.31 -8.13
CA SER A 72 16.63 11.79 -8.89
C SER A 72 16.47 12.02 -10.40
N LEU A 73 15.26 11.81 -10.93
CA LEU A 73 14.97 12.07 -12.35
C LEU A 73 15.14 13.53 -12.74
N VAL A 74 14.74 14.47 -11.88
CA VAL A 74 14.88 15.91 -12.14
C VAL A 74 16.34 16.36 -12.10
N GLN A 75 17.20 15.66 -11.35
CA GLN A 75 18.61 16.02 -11.16
C GLN A 75 19.55 15.46 -12.25
N ASN A 76 19.05 15.21 -13.46
CA ASN A 76 19.79 14.67 -14.61
C ASN A 76 20.37 13.26 -14.41
N GLN A 77 19.78 12.43 -13.55
CA GLN A 77 20.09 11.00 -13.56
C GLN A 77 19.34 10.31 -14.72
N THR A 78 20.01 9.42 -15.45
CA THR A 78 19.37 8.68 -16.55
C THR A 78 18.16 7.90 -16.02
N PRO A 79 16.98 8.01 -16.67
CA PRO A 79 15.78 7.29 -16.22
C PRO A 79 16.00 5.77 -16.25
N PHE A 80 16.82 5.30 -17.19
CA PHE A 80 17.28 3.92 -17.32
C PHE A 80 18.57 3.72 -16.53
N SER A 81 18.42 3.40 -15.25
CA SER A 81 19.52 2.94 -14.40
C SER A 81 19.09 1.68 -13.65
N LYS A 82 20.03 0.77 -13.42
CA LYS A 82 19.80 -0.46 -12.63
C LYS A 82 19.29 -0.13 -11.22
N ASP A 83 19.73 0.99 -10.64
CA ASP A 83 19.29 1.43 -9.32
C ASP A 83 17.83 1.89 -9.31
N ASN A 84 17.45 2.65 -10.35
CA ASN A 84 16.09 3.13 -10.56
C ASN A 84 15.12 1.95 -10.79
N LYS A 85 15.51 0.98 -11.62
CA LYS A 85 14.76 -0.27 -11.82
C LYS A 85 14.54 -1.01 -10.49
N LYS A 86 15.61 -1.21 -9.71
CA LYS A 86 15.54 -1.91 -8.41
C LYS A 86 14.66 -1.18 -7.41
N LEU A 87 14.68 0.15 -7.40
CA LEU A 87 13.83 0.96 -6.54
C LEU A 87 12.35 0.83 -6.93
N ILE A 88 12.00 0.99 -8.21
CA ILE A 88 10.61 0.87 -8.70
C ILE A 88 10.09 -0.55 -8.43
N SER A 89 10.88 -1.57 -8.75
CA SER A 89 10.54 -2.98 -8.48
C SER A 89 10.22 -3.20 -7.00
N ARG A 90 11.06 -2.69 -6.09
CA ARG A 90 10.81 -2.81 -4.64
C ARG A 90 9.54 -2.08 -4.22
N ILE A 91 9.30 -0.87 -4.71
CA ILE A 91 8.06 -0.11 -4.41
C ILE A 91 6.83 -0.87 -4.91
N SER A 92 6.90 -1.42 -6.12
CA SER A 92 5.81 -2.15 -6.75
C SER A 92 5.41 -3.40 -5.95
N ILE A 93 6.38 -4.21 -5.53
CA ILE A 93 6.15 -5.41 -4.71
C ILE A 93 5.56 -5.02 -3.35
N VAL A 94 6.09 -3.97 -2.71
CA VAL A 94 5.55 -3.49 -1.43
C VAL A 94 4.10 -3.02 -1.58
N LEU A 95 3.77 -2.30 -2.64
CA LEU A 95 2.40 -1.86 -2.94
C LEU A 95 1.46 -3.04 -3.22
N MET A 96 1.93 -4.07 -3.93
CA MET A 96 1.19 -5.31 -4.13
C MET A 96 0.87 -6.00 -2.80
N ILE A 97 1.86 -6.14 -1.93
CA ILE A 97 1.67 -6.72 -0.59
C ILE A 97 0.69 -5.86 0.23
N LEU A 98 0.84 -4.53 0.21
CA LEU A 98 -0.07 -3.60 0.89
C LEU A 98 -1.50 -3.62 0.33
N GLY A 99 -1.69 -4.06 -0.90
CA GLY A 99 -3.02 -4.24 -1.48
C GLY A 99 -3.73 -5.50 -1.02
N LEU A 100 -3.03 -6.48 -0.43
CA LEU A 100 -3.61 -7.77 -0.02
C LEU A 100 -3.51 -8.01 1.50
N ALA A 101 -2.34 -7.78 2.07
CA ALA A 101 -2.03 -8.12 3.46
C ALA A 101 -2.92 -7.44 4.49
N PRO A 102 -3.28 -6.14 4.38
CA PRO A 102 -4.09 -5.49 5.40
C PRO A 102 -5.48 -6.12 5.58
N SER A 103 -6.13 -6.57 4.50
CA SER A 103 -7.44 -7.23 4.58
C SER A 103 -7.34 -8.54 5.35
N LEU A 104 -6.33 -9.35 5.05
CA LEU A 104 -6.08 -10.63 5.73
C LEU A 104 -5.71 -10.42 7.20
N MET A 105 -4.80 -9.49 7.48
CA MET A 105 -4.39 -9.16 8.85
C MET A 105 -5.57 -8.67 9.68
N TYR A 106 -6.40 -7.77 9.13
CA TYR A 106 -7.60 -7.27 9.79
C TYR A 106 -8.56 -8.39 10.12
N SER A 107 -8.81 -9.29 9.17
CA SER A 107 -9.67 -10.44 9.35
C SER A 107 -9.16 -11.40 10.45
N ILE A 108 -7.87 -11.71 10.46
CA ILE A 108 -7.26 -12.59 11.45
C ILE A 108 -7.32 -11.96 12.84
N ILE A 109 -6.93 -10.68 12.97
CA ILE A 109 -6.93 -9.96 14.24
C ILE A 109 -8.35 -9.83 14.79
N LEU A 110 -9.31 -9.45 13.96
CA LEU A 110 -10.70 -9.32 14.38
C LEU A 110 -11.29 -10.67 14.80
N SER A 111 -11.02 -11.74 14.06
CA SER A 111 -11.46 -13.09 14.44
C SER A 111 -10.83 -13.56 15.75
N TYR A 112 -9.59 -13.14 16.05
CA TYR A 112 -8.94 -13.45 17.33
C TYR A 112 -9.53 -12.69 18.51
N LEU A 113 -9.96 -11.44 18.29
CA LEU A 113 -10.58 -10.61 19.34
C LEU A 113 -12.02 -11.07 19.66
N MET A 114 -12.75 -11.59 18.67
CA MET A 114 -14.12 -12.06 18.86
C MET A 114 -14.18 -13.29 19.77
N THR A 115 -14.87 -13.18 20.92
CA THR A 115 -14.96 -14.27 21.91
C THR A 115 -15.81 -15.46 21.42
N ASN A 116 -16.82 -15.24 20.58
CA ASN A 116 -17.69 -16.28 20.03
C ASN A 116 -18.09 -15.95 18.60
N GLY A 117 -17.14 -15.95 17.66
CA GLY A 117 -17.44 -15.68 16.26
C GLY A 117 -16.19 -15.62 15.42
N TYR A 118 -16.38 -15.49 14.12
CA TYR A 118 -15.25 -15.25 13.20
C TYR A 118 -15.65 -14.22 12.16
N TYR A 119 -14.66 -13.46 11.71
CA TYR A 119 -14.81 -12.49 10.63
C TYR A 119 -13.73 -12.74 9.59
N MET A 120 -14.12 -13.36 8.48
CA MET A 120 -13.24 -13.55 7.33
C MET A 120 -13.63 -12.62 6.20
N ARG A 121 -12.69 -11.76 5.78
CA ARG A 121 -12.88 -10.90 4.61
C ARG A 121 -11.58 -10.79 3.82
N PHE A 122 -11.67 -11.02 2.53
CA PHE A 122 -10.56 -10.89 1.60
C PHE A 122 -10.93 -9.95 0.45
N ASP A 123 -10.22 -8.83 0.41
CA ASP A 123 -10.40 -7.80 -0.60
C ASP A 123 -9.06 -7.50 -1.28
N ILE A 124 -9.11 -7.18 -2.58
CA ILE A 124 -7.97 -6.64 -3.32
C ILE A 124 -8.06 -5.12 -3.31
N GLY A 125 -7.13 -4.46 -2.61
CA GLY A 125 -7.03 -3.02 -2.57
C GLY A 125 -6.46 -2.42 -3.86
N VAL A 126 -6.82 -1.16 -4.14
CA VAL A 126 -6.33 -0.40 -5.31
C VAL A 126 -4.81 -0.36 -5.39
N SER A 127 -4.12 -0.34 -4.24
CA SER A 127 -2.66 -0.40 -4.16
C SER A 127 -2.06 -1.63 -4.81
N PHE A 128 -2.80 -2.76 -4.85
CA PHE A 128 -2.35 -3.94 -5.58
C PHE A 128 -2.24 -3.67 -7.07
N VAL A 129 -3.27 -3.07 -7.66
CA VAL A 129 -3.33 -2.73 -9.08
C VAL A 129 -2.25 -1.72 -9.43
N VAL A 130 -2.09 -0.68 -8.61
CA VAL A 130 -1.02 0.33 -8.80
C VAL A 130 0.37 -0.34 -8.69
N GLY A 131 0.55 -1.23 -7.73
CA GLY A 131 1.77 -2.02 -7.59
C GLY A 131 2.04 -2.87 -8.83
N ALA A 132 1.05 -3.60 -9.34
CA ALA A 132 1.18 -4.40 -10.55
C ALA A 132 1.56 -3.56 -11.78
N ILE A 133 0.94 -2.39 -11.96
CA ILE A 133 1.29 -1.45 -13.03
C ILE A 133 2.75 -1.00 -12.91
N LEU A 134 3.18 -0.59 -11.70
CA LEU A 134 4.56 -0.18 -11.46
C LEU A 134 5.57 -1.32 -11.67
N TYR A 135 5.16 -2.56 -11.38
CA TYR A 135 5.99 -3.73 -11.64
C TYR A 135 6.20 -3.93 -13.14
N CYS A 136 5.14 -3.81 -13.96
CA CYS A 136 5.27 -3.82 -15.41
C CYS A 136 6.18 -2.70 -15.92
N VAL A 137 6.05 -1.48 -15.39
CA VAL A 137 6.93 -0.35 -15.73
C VAL A 137 8.40 -0.67 -15.40
N SER A 138 8.67 -1.27 -14.24
CA SER A 138 10.01 -1.72 -13.86
C SER A 138 10.60 -2.72 -14.87
N GLU A 139 9.79 -3.63 -15.40
CA GLU A 139 10.25 -4.60 -16.39
C GLU A 139 10.43 -3.99 -17.79
N VAL A 140 9.62 -3.01 -18.18
CA VAL A 140 9.87 -2.23 -19.41
C VAL A 140 11.20 -1.48 -19.35
N ILE A 141 11.53 -0.90 -18.18
CA ILE A 141 12.84 -0.28 -17.95
C ILE A 141 13.97 -1.31 -18.03
N ASN A 142 13.76 -2.52 -17.49
CA ASN A 142 14.73 -3.61 -17.57
C ASN A 142 15.03 -4.01 -19.02
N TYR A 143 13.97 -4.18 -19.82
CA TYR A 143 14.11 -4.48 -21.23
C TYR A 143 14.87 -3.38 -21.99
N GLY A 144 14.57 -2.10 -21.72
CA GLY A 144 15.31 -0.98 -22.30
C GLY A 144 16.80 -0.98 -21.95
N LEU A 145 17.15 -1.32 -20.71
CA LEU A 145 18.54 -1.46 -20.25
C LEU A 145 19.28 -2.59 -20.96
N GLU A 146 18.62 -3.75 -21.12
CA GLU A 146 19.19 -4.88 -21.84
C GLU A 146 19.44 -4.52 -23.31
N LEU A 147 18.49 -3.85 -23.96
CA LEU A 147 18.63 -3.41 -25.35
C LEU A 147 19.80 -2.44 -25.55
N GLN A 148 20.00 -1.52 -24.60
CA GLN A 148 21.12 -0.59 -24.63
C GLN A 148 22.46 -1.31 -24.50
N GLN A 149 22.54 -2.32 -23.62
CA GLN A 149 23.75 -3.13 -23.47
C GLN A 149 24.09 -3.92 -24.75
N PHE A 150 23.09 -4.54 -25.39
CA PHE A 150 23.29 -5.24 -26.66
C PHE A 150 23.79 -4.33 -27.80
N SER A 151 23.36 -3.07 -27.83
CA SER A 151 23.81 -2.11 -28.84
C SER A 151 25.25 -1.65 -28.63
N ASP A 152 25.68 -1.50 -27.39
CA ASP A 152 27.06 -1.08 -27.06
C ASP A 152 28.07 -2.21 -27.29
N ASP A 153 27.69 -3.46 -27.06
CA ASP A 153 28.54 -4.66 -27.27
C ASP A 153 28.72 -5.02 -28.77
N ALA A 154 27.91 -4.46 -29.67
CA ALA A 154 27.90 -4.77 -31.10
C ALA A 154 28.84 -3.88 -31.96
N VAL A 155 29.71 -3.07 -31.33
CA VAL A 155 30.66 -2.16 -31.98
C VAL A 155 32.09 -2.67 -31.88
#